data_AF-A0A384B3W8-F1
#
_entry.id   AF-A0A384B3W8-F1
#
_cell.length_a   1.000
_cell.length_b   1.000
_cell.length_c   1.000
_cell.angle_alpha   90.00
_cell.angle_beta   90.00
_cell.angle_gamma   90.00
#
_symmetry.space_group_name_H-M   'P 1'
#
loop_
_entity.id
_entity.type
_entity.pdbx_description
1 polymer ?
#
loop_
_entity_poly.entity_id
_entity_poly.type
_entity_poly.pdbx_seq_one_letter_code
_entity_poly.pdbx_strand_id
1 'polypeptide(L)'
;MAAFPCMTIFFLVSSTLAQIVFSEIFKPHDYSKWPMPPCKMYYPLDPLYDANCPEVTAYVCATNGHTYKNECFLCVDQWEFGPHIKFDKYGKCD
;
A
#
# COMPACT_ATOMS: atom_id res chain seq x y z
N MET A 1 47.80 -33.72 4.67
CA MET A 1 47.37 -32.34 4.99
C MET A 1 45.87 -32.39 5.22
N ALA A 2 45.46 -32.13 6.46
CA ALA A 2 44.15 -32.43 7.01
C ALA A 2 43.16 -31.27 6.86
N ALA A 3 41.88 -31.62 6.66
CA ALA A 3 40.69 -30.76 6.66
C ALA A 3 40.75 -29.63 5.59
N PHE A 4 39.65 -29.17 4.99
CA PHE A 4 38.48 -28.65 5.68
C PHE A 4 37.21 -28.98 4.90
N PRO A 5 36.54 -30.09 5.20
CA PRO A 5 35.12 -30.27 4.85
C PRO A 5 34.25 -29.14 5.42
N CYS A 6 34.77 -28.32 6.34
CA CYS A 6 34.11 -27.16 6.91
C CYS A 6 33.95 -25.99 5.93
N MET A 7 34.94 -25.71 5.07
CA MET A 7 34.91 -24.52 4.18
C MET A 7 33.84 -24.63 3.10
N THR A 8 33.61 -25.83 2.56
CA THR A 8 32.55 -26.10 1.59
C THR A 8 31.16 -26.11 2.23
N ILE A 9 31.05 -26.52 3.50
CA ILE A 9 29.81 -26.45 4.27
C ILE A 9 29.40 -24.98 4.52
N PHE A 10 30.35 -24.08 4.81
CA PHE A 10 30.07 -22.66 5.02
C PHE A 10 29.42 -21.99 3.80
N PHE A 11 29.86 -22.29 2.58
CA PHE A 11 29.27 -21.73 1.36
C PHE A 11 27.83 -22.23 1.10
N LEU A 12 27.54 -23.50 1.38
CA LEU A 12 26.20 -24.06 1.22
C LEU A 12 25.23 -23.54 2.28
N VAL A 13 25.68 -23.39 3.53
CA VAL A 13 24.91 -22.78 4.62
C VAL A 13 24.65 -21.29 4.37
N SER A 14 25.63 -20.55 3.82
CA SER A 14 25.42 -19.14 3.45
C SER A 14 24.39 -18.95 2.33
N SER A 15 24.34 -19.89 1.38
CA SER A 15 23.40 -19.83 0.25
C SER A 15 21.96 -20.13 0.66
N THR A 16 21.75 -21.06 1.59
CA THR A 16 20.41 -21.39 2.12
C THR A 16 19.96 -20.39 3.18
N LEU A 17 20.87 -19.90 4.03
CA LEU A 17 20.59 -18.86 5.01
C LEU A 17 20.21 -17.54 4.33
N ALA A 18 20.84 -17.16 3.21
CA ALA A 18 20.46 -15.95 2.48
C ALA A 18 19.02 -15.99 1.95
N GLN A 19 18.52 -17.15 1.48
CA GLN A 19 17.14 -17.31 0.99
C GLN A 19 16.12 -17.27 2.14
N ILE A 20 16.45 -17.90 3.29
CA ILE A 20 15.61 -17.91 4.49
C ILE A 20 15.54 -16.50 5.10
N VAL A 21 16.69 -15.80 5.18
CA VAL A 21 16.78 -14.44 5.72
C VAL A 21 16.07 -13.42 4.82
N PHE A 22 16.13 -13.55 3.49
CA PHE A 22 15.36 -12.67 2.58
C PHE A 22 13.84 -12.86 2.70
N SER A 23 13.39 -14.09 2.93
CA SER A 23 11.97 -14.44 3.04
C SER A 23 11.34 -13.93 4.35
N GLU A 24 12.13 -13.80 5.43
CA GLU A 24 11.65 -13.23 6.70
C GLU A 24 11.68 -11.69 6.75
N ILE A 25 12.61 -11.05 6.04
CA ILE A 25 12.80 -9.58 6.08
C ILE A 25 11.76 -8.84 5.22
N PHE A 26 11.35 -9.40 4.08
CA PHE A 26 10.34 -8.79 3.21
C PHE A 26 9.02 -9.57 3.28
N LYS A 27 8.33 -9.49 4.43
CA LYS A 27 6.94 -9.93 4.47
C LYS A 27 6.12 -9.05 3.50
N PRO A 28 5.43 -9.64 2.52
CA PRO A 28 4.62 -8.87 1.61
C PRO A 28 3.54 -8.13 2.39
N HIS A 29 3.25 -6.90 1.94
CA HIS A 29 2.21 -6.10 2.53
C HIS A 29 0.85 -6.80 2.37
N ASP A 30 0.19 -7.14 3.48
CA ASP A 30 -1.16 -7.69 3.48
C ASP A 30 -2.19 -6.56 3.31
N TYR A 31 -2.53 -6.25 2.05
CA TYR A 31 -3.50 -5.20 1.71
C TYR A 31 -4.89 -5.42 2.30
N SER A 32 -5.25 -6.66 2.66
CA SER A 32 -6.55 -6.96 3.29
C SER A 32 -6.69 -6.37 4.70
N LYS A 33 -5.56 -6.05 5.35
CA LYS A 33 -5.50 -5.46 6.69
C LYS A 33 -5.25 -3.96 6.68
N TRP A 34 -5.06 -3.36 5.52
CA TRP A 34 -4.74 -1.94 5.46
C TRP A 34 -5.95 -1.11 5.89
N PRO A 35 -5.75 -0.08 6.74
CA PRO A 35 -6.86 0.70 7.27
C PRO A 35 -7.58 1.48 6.18
N MET A 36 -8.84 1.84 6.44
CA MET A 36 -9.59 2.74 5.57
C MET A 36 -8.91 4.12 5.50
N PRO A 37 -8.98 4.83 4.35
CA PRO A 37 -8.37 6.14 4.22
C PRO A 37 -8.85 7.16 5.28
N PRO A 38 -7.96 7.98 5.85
CA PRO A 38 -8.31 8.96 6.86
C PRO A 38 -8.96 10.22 6.23
N CYS A 39 -10.13 10.09 5.60
CA CYS A 39 -10.73 11.15 4.78
C CYS A 39 -10.90 12.50 5.46
N LYS A 40 -11.10 12.53 6.78
CA LYS A 40 -11.20 13.79 7.54
C LYS A 40 -9.96 14.69 7.41
N MET A 41 -8.78 14.11 7.12
CA MET A 41 -7.55 14.86 6.89
C MET A 41 -7.51 15.53 5.50
N TYR A 42 -8.22 14.96 4.52
CA TYR A 42 -8.23 15.45 3.14
C TYR A 42 -9.32 16.48 2.87
N TYR A 43 -10.28 16.64 3.78
CA TYR A 43 -11.36 17.60 3.60
C TYR A 43 -10.84 19.04 3.72
N PRO A 44 -11.27 19.94 2.82
CA PRO A 44 -10.91 21.34 2.91
C PRO A 44 -11.47 21.94 4.21
N LEU A 45 -10.64 22.71 4.91
CA LEU A 45 -11.03 23.38 6.15
C LEU A 45 -11.88 24.63 5.89
N ASP A 46 -11.66 25.28 4.74
CA ASP A 46 -12.35 26.49 4.32
C ASP A 46 -12.93 26.31 2.90
N PRO A 47 -14.17 26.74 2.65
CA PRO A 47 -14.81 26.65 1.33
C PRO A 47 -14.18 27.57 0.26
N LEU A 48 -13.16 28.34 0.64
CA LEU A 48 -12.35 29.18 -0.26
C LEU A 48 -11.02 28.52 -0.64
N TYR A 49 -10.74 27.31 -0.14
CA TYR A 49 -9.49 26.60 -0.39
C TYR A 49 -9.76 25.28 -1.11
N ASP A 50 -9.28 25.17 -2.35
CA ASP A 50 -9.33 23.93 -3.12
C ASP A 50 -8.42 22.87 -2.48
N ALA A 51 -8.94 21.65 -2.31
CA ALA A 51 -8.17 20.53 -1.78
C ALA A 51 -7.08 20.12 -2.79
N ASN A 52 -5.82 20.44 -2.48
CA ASN A 52 -4.69 20.11 -3.35
C ASN A 52 -4.22 18.67 -3.11
N CYS A 53 -4.69 17.74 -3.92
CA CYS A 53 -4.27 16.34 -3.86
C CYS A 53 -2.93 16.11 -4.60
N PRO A 54 -2.02 15.28 -4.05
CA PRO A 54 -0.79 14.95 -4.74
C PRO A 54 -1.05 14.13 -6.00
N GLU A 55 -0.23 14.32 -7.03
CA GLU A 55 -0.32 13.60 -8.30
C GLU A 55 0.22 12.16 -8.26
N VAL A 56 0.37 11.59 -7.05
CA VAL A 56 0.84 10.22 -6.83
C VAL A 56 -0.23 9.22 -7.25
N THR A 57 0.16 8.20 -8.01
CA THR A 57 -0.71 7.13 -8.46
C THR A 57 -0.72 6.01 -7.43
N ALA A 58 -1.79 5.92 -6.65
CA ALA A 58 -2.04 4.91 -5.63
C ALA A 58 -3.53 4.53 -5.67
N TYR A 59 -3.94 3.82 -6.73
CA TYR A 59 -5.36 3.63 -7.05
C TYR A 59 -6.19 3.13 -5.87
N VAL A 60 -7.42 3.63 -5.77
CA VAL A 60 -8.44 3.13 -4.85
C VAL A 60 -9.77 2.98 -5.58
N CYS A 61 -10.53 1.97 -5.19
CA CYS A 61 -11.86 1.73 -5.71
C CYS A 61 -12.91 2.22 -4.72
N ALA A 62 -13.94 2.88 -5.23
CA ALA A 62 -15.11 3.24 -4.46
C ALA A 62 -16.27 2.25 -4.68
N THR A 63 -17.21 2.24 -3.74
CA THR A 63 -18.41 1.38 -3.76
C THR A 63 -19.32 1.61 -4.96
N ASN A 64 -19.16 2.72 -5.67
CA ASN A 64 -19.88 3.04 -6.90
C ASN A 64 -19.17 2.50 -8.17
N GLY A 65 -18.08 1.75 -8.03
CA GLY A 65 -17.30 1.19 -9.14
C GLY A 65 -16.35 2.20 -9.81
N HIS A 66 -16.25 3.43 -9.30
CA HIS A 66 -15.31 4.42 -9.81
C HIS A 66 -13.91 4.22 -9.21
N THR A 67 -12.88 4.22 -10.07
CA THR A 67 -11.48 4.14 -9.65
C THR A 67 -10.90 5.54 -9.52
N TYR A 68 -10.40 5.87 -8.33
CA TYR A 68 -9.71 7.12 -8.07
C TYR A 68 -8.20 6.92 -8.13
N LYS A 69 -7.49 7.98 -8.55
CA LYS A 69 -6.03 7.96 -8.67
C LYS A 69 -5.33 7.72 -7.33
N ASN A 70 -5.87 8.28 -6.24
CA ASN A 70 -5.44 8.03 -4.87
C ASN A 70 -6.56 8.31 -3.88
N GLU A 71 -6.28 8.01 -2.60
CA GLU A 71 -7.20 8.22 -1.49
C GLU A 71 -7.60 9.68 -1.27
N CYS A 72 -6.72 10.65 -1.56
CA CYS A 72 -7.06 12.07 -1.44
C CYS A 72 -8.19 12.43 -2.41
N PHE A 73 -8.06 12.06 -3.69
CA PHE A 73 -9.11 12.32 -4.69
C PHE A 73 -10.44 11.65 -4.32
N LEU A 74 -10.41 10.40 -3.82
CA LEU A 74 -11.62 9.73 -3.35
C LEU A 74 -12.28 10.49 -2.20
N CYS A 75 -11.50 10.94 -1.22
CA CYS A 75 -12.03 11.62 -0.04
C CYS A 75 -12.55 13.02 -0.37
N VAL A 76 -11.90 13.76 -1.28
CA VAL A 76 -12.39 15.07 -1.74
C VAL A 76 -13.73 14.92 -2.46
N ASP A 77 -13.86 13.95 -3.36
CA ASP A 77 -15.12 13.70 -4.04
C ASP A 77 -16.21 13.22 -3.07
N GLN A 78 -15.86 12.39 -2.08
CA GLN A 78 -16.77 12.00 -1.00
C GLN A 78 -17.26 13.21 -0.18
N TRP A 79 -16.43 14.25 -0.01
CA TRP A 79 -16.82 15.48 0.68
C TRP A 79 -17.77 16.34 -0.18
N GLU A 80 -17.46 16.49 -1.46
CA GLU A 80 -18.21 17.33 -2.41
C GLU A 80 -19.58 16.73 -2.75
N PHE A 81 -19.61 15.45 -3.15
CA PHE A 81 -20.82 14.79 -3.61
C PHE A 81 -21.54 14.01 -2.50
N GLY A 82 -20.85 13.74 -1.40
CA GLY A 82 -21.42 13.12 -0.20
C GLY A 82 -21.25 11.60 -0.12
N PRO A 83 -22.00 10.93 0.76
CA PRO A 83 -21.66 9.60 1.30
C PRO A 83 -21.94 8.44 0.34
N HIS A 84 -22.38 8.68 -0.90
CA HIS A 84 -22.56 7.63 -1.89
C HIS A 84 -21.24 7.20 -2.54
N ILE A 85 -20.20 8.02 -2.39
CA ILE A 85 -18.82 7.70 -2.74
C ILE A 85 -18.16 7.22 -1.45
N LYS A 86 -18.00 5.90 -1.29
CA LYS A 86 -17.30 5.32 -0.15
C LYS A 86 -16.13 4.49 -0.65
N PHE A 87 -15.06 4.44 0.12
CA PHE A 87 -13.98 3.51 -0.12
C PHE A 87 -14.46 2.05 -0.06
N ASP A 88 -14.07 1.26 -1.06
CA ASP A 88 -14.33 -0.18 -1.14
C ASP A 88 -13.03 -0.98 -0.92
N LYS A 89 -12.03 -0.77 -1.80
CA LYS A 89 -10.73 -1.46 -1.72
C LYS A 89 -9.58 -0.61 -2.26
N TYR A 90 -8.36 -0.92 -1.83
CA TYR A 90 -7.15 -0.42 -2.49
C TYR A 90 -6.94 -1.13 -3.83
N GLY A 91 -6.40 -0.40 -4.80
CA GLY A 91 -6.29 -0.83 -6.20
C GLY A 91 -7.40 -0.28 -7.07
N LYS A 92 -7.45 -0.76 -8.32
CA LYS A 92 -8.51 -0.39 -9.26
C LYS A 92 -9.78 -1.17 -8.95
N CYS A 93 -10.92 -0.64 -9.39
CA CYS A 93 -12.14 -1.42 -9.48
C CYS A 93 -11.99 -2.54 -10.54
N ASP A 94 -12.88 -3.53 -10.46
CA ASP A 94 -12.90 -4.69 -11.37
C ASP A 94 -13.43 -4.33 -12.77
#